data_AF-A0A0P9FXV5-F1
#
_entry.id   AF-A0A0P9FXV5-F1
#
_cell.length_a   1.000
_cell.length_b   1.000
_cell.length_c   1.000
_cell.angle_alpha   90.00
_cell.angle_beta   90.00
_cell.angle_gamma   90.00
#
_symmetry.space_group_name_H-M   'P 1'
#
loop_
_entity.id
_entity.type
_entity.pdbx_description
1 polymer ?
#
loop_
_entity_poly.entity_id
_entity_poly.type
_entity_poly.pdbx_seq_one_letter_code
_entity_poly.pdbx_strand_id
1 'polypeptide(L)'
;MGCEVITAYDVGVAGIHRLFPPLKEMIEKDADVIVVVAGREGALPSVVAGMVDVPIVAVPTSIGYGLGEKGVSALMAMLQACSLGLAVVNIDGGVAAGAIAALIANRVAKFKEN
;
A
#
# COMPACT_ATOMS: atom_id res chain seq x y z
N MET A 1 -9.48 9.38 -10.74
CA MET A 1 -8.66 10.50 -11.28
C MET A 1 -7.98 10.13 -12.61
N GLY A 2 -8.61 9.28 -13.44
CA GLY A 2 -8.07 8.89 -14.75
C GLY A 2 -6.98 7.81 -14.74
N CYS A 3 -6.64 7.22 -13.58
CA CYS A 3 -5.62 6.19 -13.47
C CYS A 3 -6.19 4.80 -13.79
N GLU A 4 -5.39 3.95 -14.44
CA GLU A 4 -5.63 2.51 -14.48
C GLU A 4 -5.34 1.92 -13.10
N VAL A 5 -6.15 0.94 -12.67
CA VAL A 5 -6.03 0.36 -11.33
C VAL A 5 -6.08 -1.16 -11.42
N ILE A 6 -5.06 -1.79 -10.86
CA ILE A 6 -5.02 -3.23 -10.58
C ILE A 6 -5.36 -3.40 -9.09
N THR A 7 -6.29 -4.28 -8.77
CA THR A 7 -6.74 -4.49 -7.39
C THR A 7 -6.59 -5.93 -6.97
N ALA A 8 -6.22 -6.13 -5.72
CA ALA A 8 -6.16 -7.44 -5.10
C ALA A 8 -6.75 -7.35 -3.69
N TYR A 9 -7.54 -8.35 -3.33
CA TYR A 9 -8.22 -8.46 -2.05
C TYR A 9 -7.85 -9.79 -1.38
N ASP A 10 -8.06 -9.88 -0.07
CA ASP A 10 -7.67 -11.05 0.73
C ASP A 10 -6.18 -11.43 0.60
N VAL A 11 -5.34 -10.40 0.56
CA VAL A 11 -3.89 -10.52 0.65
C VAL A 11 -3.43 -10.14 2.06
N GLY A 12 -2.46 -10.85 2.60
CA GLY A 12 -1.96 -10.59 3.94
C GLY A 12 -0.78 -11.45 4.32
N VAL A 13 -0.07 -11.05 5.38
CA VAL A 13 1.17 -11.71 5.80
C VAL A 13 0.93 -13.16 6.26
N ALA A 14 -0.17 -13.43 6.97
CA ALA A 14 -0.54 -14.78 7.39
C ALA A 14 -0.79 -15.76 6.22
N GLY A 15 -1.07 -15.23 5.03
CA GLY A 15 -1.27 -16.00 3.79
C GLY A 15 -0.41 -15.42 2.67
N ILE A 16 0.88 -15.20 2.92
CA ILE A 16 1.75 -14.40 2.03
C ILE A 16 1.81 -14.92 0.59
N HIS A 17 1.60 -16.23 0.37
CA HIS A 17 1.51 -16.81 -0.97
C HIS A 17 0.39 -16.19 -1.83
N ARG A 18 -0.67 -15.66 -1.21
CA ARG A 18 -1.76 -14.95 -1.92
C ARG A 18 -1.34 -13.58 -2.44
N LEU A 19 -0.28 -12.98 -1.88
CA LEU A 19 0.26 -11.70 -2.32
C LEU A 19 1.05 -11.83 -3.63
N PHE A 20 1.72 -12.96 -3.86
CA PHE A 20 2.68 -13.06 -4.96
C PHE A 20 2.04 -12.94 -6.36
N PRO A 21 0.91 -13.58 -6.67
CA PRO A 21 0.29 -13.42 -8.00
C PRO A 21 -0.10 -11.97 -8.34
N PRO A 22 -0.86 -11.24 -7.50
CA PRO A 22 -1.22 -9.86 -7.83
C PRO A 22 -0.01 -8.92 -7.80
N LEU A 23 0.97 -9.13 -6.90
CA LEU A 23 2.17 -8.30 -6.89
C LEU A 23 3.01 -8.49 -8.15
N LYS A 24 3.10 -9.73 -8.64
CA LYS A 24 3.74 -10.04 -9.92
C LYS A 24 3.02 -9.33 -11.07
N GLU A 25 1.68 -9.37 -11.11
CA GLU A 25 0.90 -8.64 -12.13
C GLU A 25 1.16 -7.13 -12.07
N MET A 26 1.20 -6.54 -10.87
CA MET A 26 1.48 -5.10 -10.69
C MET A 26 2.88 -4.72 -11.19
N ILE A 27 3.89 -5.58 -10.97
CA ILE A 27 5.26 -5.38 -11.47
C ILE A 27 5.30 -5.54 -12.99
N GLU A 28 4.68 -6.59 -13.55
CA GLU A 28 4.65 -6.84 -15.00
C GLU A 28 3.95 -5.71 -15.77
N LYS A 29 2.96 -5.07 -15.15
CA LYS A 29 2.25 -3.91 -15.69
C LYS A 29 2.91 -2.56 -15.35
N ASP A 30 4.09 -2.56 -14.75
CA ASP A 30 4.87 -1.36 -14.43
C ASP A 30 4.07 -0.32 -13.62
N ALA A 31 3.43 -0.78 -12.53
CA ALA A 31 2.59 0.07 -11.68
C ALA A 31 3.38 1.24 -11.06
N ASP A 32 2.97 2.48 -11.32
CA ASP A 32 3.72 3.68 -10.91
C ASP A 32 3.78 3.92 -9.38
N VAL A 33 2.83 3.36 -8.64
CA VAL A 33 2.64 3.51 -7.19
C VAL A 33 1.70 2.42 -6.69
N ILE A 34 1.94 1.91 -5.48
CA ILE A 34 1.08 0.87 -4.89
C ILE A 34 0.46 1.40 -3.59
N VAL A 35 -0.85 1.21 -3.46
CA VAL A 35 -1.59 1.50 -2.22
C VAL A 35 -1.79 0.20 -1.46
N VAL A 36 -1.29 0.13 -0.23
CA VAL A 36 -1.44 -1.06 0.61
C VAL A 36 -2.32 -0.75 1.81
N VAL A 37 -3.48 -1.39 1.84
CA VAL A 37 -4.47 -1.23 2.92
C VAL A 37 -4.39 -2.43 3.85
N ALA A 38 -4.05 -2.21 5.13
CA ALA A 38 -3.85 -3.30 6.08
C ALA A 38 -4.27 -2.93 7.51
N GLY A 39 -4.83 -3.90 8.23
CA GLY A 39 -5.17 -3.80 9.66
C GLY A 39 -4.30 -4.70 10.53
N ARG A 40 -4.78 -4.99 11.75
CA ARG A 40 -4.09 -5.82 12.76
C ARG A 40 -2.69 -5.27 13.05
N GLU A 41 -1.64 -6.08 12.87
CA GLU A 41 -0.24 -5.70 13.11
C GLU A 41 0.34 -4.79 12.00
N GLY A 42 -0.40 -4.51 10.92
CA GLY A 42 0.00 -3.52 9.91
C GLY A 42 1.28 -3.86 9.14
N ALA A 43 1.69 -5.13 9.09
CA ALA A 43 2.97 -5.54 8.52
C ALA A 43 3.02 -5.62 6.99
N LEU A 44 1.87 -5.72 6.32
CA LEU A 44 1.79 -5.94 4.86
C LEU A 44 2.50 -4.85 4.03
N PRO A 45 2.33 -3.53 4.30
CA PRO A 45 3.00 -2.49 3.54
C PRO A 45 4.53 -2.60 3.57
N SER A 46 5.11 -2.95 4.72
CA SER A 46 6.56 -3.11 4.88
C SER A 46 7.09 -4.29 4.06
N VAL A 47 6.32 -5.37 3.97
CA VAL A 47 6.66 -6.53 3.14
C VAL A 47 6.59 -6.17 1.65
N VAL A 48 5.51 -5.51 1.21
CA VAL A 48 5.36 -5.07 -0.18
C VAL A 48 6.48 -4.12 -0.58
N ALA A 49 6.81 -3.14 0.27
CA ALA A 49 7.91 -2.19 0.03
C ALA A 49 9.29 -2.87 -0.12
N GLY A 50 9.50 -4.04 0.48
CA GLY A 50 10.73 -4.83 0.31
C GLY A 50 10.79 -5.63 -1.00
N MET A 51 9.69 -5.71 -1.75
CA MET A 51 9.54 -6.53 -2.95
C MET A 51 9.36 -5.73 -4.24
N VAL A 52 9.23 -4.40 -4.14
CA VAL A 52 9.03 -3.50 -5.28
C VAL A 52 9.96 -2.30 -5.20
N ASP A 53 10.15 -1.63 -6.33
CA ASP A 53 10.97 -0.44 -6.51
C ASP A 53 10.13 0.85 -6.71
N VAL A 54 8.82 0.77 -6.49
CA VAL A 54 7.86 1.87 -6.64
C VAL A 54 7.35 2.37 -5.29
N PRO A 55 6.93 3.65 -5.16
CA PRO A 55 6.47 4.19 -3.89
C PRO A 55 5.24 3.46 -3.36
N ILE A 56 5.19 3.29 -2.03
CA ILE A 56 4.07 2.69 -1.30
C ILE A 56 3.32 3.76 -0.52
N VAL A 57 2.00 3.80 -0.68
CA VAL A 57 1.10 4.56 0.21
C VAL A 57 0.36 3.58 1.12
N ALA A 58 0.76 3.54 2.39
CA ALA A 58 0.23 2.65 3.40
C ALA A 58 -1.01 3.25 4.07
N VAL A 59 -2.11 2.49 4.09
CA VAL A 59 -3.37 2.85 4.73
C VAL A 59 -3.63 1.91 5.91
N PRO A 60 -3.40 2.36 7.15
CA PRO A 60 -3.79 1.58 8.32
C PRO A 60 -5.32 1.55 8.40
N THR A 61 -5.89 0.36 8.56
CA THR A 61 -7.34 0.22 8.79
C THR A 61 -7.66 0.21 10.28
N SER A 62 -8.86 0.65 10.66
CA SER A 62 -9.35 0.55 12.03
C SER A 62 -9.64 -0.89 12.47
N ILE A 63 -9.55 -1.86 11.56
CA ILE A 63 -9.75 -3.29 11.84
C ILE A 63 -8.60 -3.83 12.69
N GLY A 64 -8.94 -4.29 13.89
CA GLY A 64 -8.03 -4.89 14.86
C GLY A 64 -8.78 -5.22 16.16
N TYR A 65 -8.09 -5.81 17.13
CA TYR A 65 -8.65 -6.12 18.45
C TYR A 65 -7.58 -6.07 19.54
N GLY A 66 -8.02 -6.04 20.80
CA GLY A 66 -7.13 -6.07 21.96
C GLY A 66 -6.31 -4.79 22.10
N LEU A 67 -5.03 -4.95 22.47
CA LEU A 67 -4.12 -3.85 22.82
C LEU A 67 -3.92 -2.81 21.69
N GLY A 68 -4.14 -3.22 20.44
CA GLY A 68 -3.91 -2.43 19.23
C GLY A 68 -5.16 -1.98 18.48
N GLU A 69 -6.32 -1.97 19.13
CA GLU A 69 -7.62 -1.73 18.49
C GLU A 69 -7.72 -0.38 17.76
N LYS A 70 -8.78 -0.22 16.96
CA LYS A 70 -9.08 1.00 16.18
C LYS A 70 -7.94 1.43 15.26
N GLY A 71 -7.11 0.48 14.83
CA GLY A 71 -5.98 0.73 13.92
C GLY A 71 -4.75 1.32 14.59
N VAL A 72 -4.70 1.44 15.93
CA VAL A 72 -3.54 2.01 16.64
C VAL A 72 -2.29 1.15 16.41
N SER A 73 -2.41 -0.17 16.48
CA SER A 73 -1.26 -1.04 16.20
C SER A 73 -0.82 -0.96 14.74
N ALA A 74 -1.76 -0.94 13.79
CA ALA A 74 -1.45 -0.85 12.38
C ALA A 74 -0.73 0.47 12.05
N LEU A 75 -1.23 1.60 12.57
CA LEU A 75 -0.63 2.91 12.37
C LEU A 75 0.79 2.98 12.96
N MET A 76 0.97 2.55 14.21
CA MET A 76 2.29 2.58 14.86
C MET A 76 3.29 1.67 14.12
N ALA A 77 2.88 0.48 13.72
CA ALA A 77 3.74 -0.44 12.97
C ALA A 77 4.17 0.15 11.62
N MET A 78 3.24 0.75 10.87
CA MET A 78 3.54 1.36 9.58
C MET A 78 4.46 2.58 9.72
N LEU A 79 4.27 3.42 10.75
CA LEU A 79 5.13 4.59 11.01
C LEU A 79 6.54 4.22 11.49
N GLN A 80 6.68 3.07 12.16
CA GLN A 80 7.97 2.57 12.64
C GLN A 80 8.66 1.64 11.64
N ALA A 81 8.11 1.47 10.43
CA ALA A 81 8.68 0.60 9.42
C ALA A 81 10.04 1.13 8.93
N CYS A 82 11.04 0.24 8.88
CA CYS A 82 12.35 0.56 8.29
C CYS A 82 12.35 0.47 6.74
N SER A 83 11.27 -0.02 6.14
CA SER A 83 11.17 -0.15 4.69
C SER A 83 11.20 1.23 4.03
N LEU A 84 12.11 1.40 3.06
CA LEU A 84 12.21 2.64 2.28
C LEU A 84 11.04 2.76 1.30
N GLY A 85 10.76 3.99 0.85
CA GLY A 85 9.73 4.26 -0.15
C GLY A 85 8.28 4.17 0.35
N LEU A 86 8.08 4.08 1.67
CA LEU A 86 6.76 3.96 2.30
C LEU A 86 6.31 5.28 2.93
N ALA A 87 5.12 5.75 2.57
CA ALA A 87 4.43 6.88 3.18
C ALA A 87 3.12 6.41 3.82
N VAL A 88 2.81 6.89 5.03
CA VAL A 88 1.63 6.46 5.81
C VAL A 88 0.59 7.56 5.83
N VAL A 89 -0.67 7.23 5.59
CA VAL A 89 -1.82 8.13 5.78
C VAL A 89 -2.54 7.86 7.10
N ASN A 90 -3.51 8.70 7.44
CA ASN A 90 -4.38 8.49 8.59
C ASN A 90 -5.10 7.14 8.54
N ILE A 91 -5.51 6.66 9.71
CA ILE A 91 -6.36 5.46 9.84
C ILE A 91 -7.62 5.63 8.98
N ASP A 92 -7.93 4.60 8.20
CA ASP A 92 -9.02 4.57 7.21
C ASP A 92 -8.95 5.69 6.15
N GLY A 93 -7.79 6.32 5.99
CA GLY A 93 -7.54 7.44 5.08
C GLY A 93 -7.47 7.08 3.59
N GLY A 94 -8.31 6.17 3.11
CA GLY A 94 -8.26 5.64 1.74
C GLY A 94 -8.42 6.71 0.65
N VAL A 95 -9.23 7.75 0.88
CA VAL A 95 -9.38 8.87 -0.07
C VAL A 95 -8.07 9.64 -0.23
N ALA A 96 -7.38 9.93 0.87
CA ALA A 96 -6.09 10.62 0.83
C ALA A 96 -5.04 9.77 0.12
N ALA A 97 -5.00 8.47 0.39
CA ALA A 97 -4.07 7.56 -0.26
C ALA A 97 -4.30 7.44 -1.76
N GLY A 98 -5.56 7.28 -2.19
CA GLY A 98 -5.92 7.24 -3.60
C GLY A 98 -5.61 8.55 -4.32
N ALA A 99 -5.81 9.70 -3.68
CA ALA A 99 -5.45 11.00 -4.24
C ALA A 99 -3.93 11.15 -4.41
N ILE A 100 -3.13 10.79 -3.40
CA ILE A 100 -1.66 10.82 -3.47
C ILE A 100 -1.17 9.89 -4.59
N ALA A 101 -1.66 8.65 -4.64
CA ALA A 101 -1.30 7.69 -5.67
C ALA A 101 -1.65 8.20 -7.08
N ALA A 102 -2.85 8.74 -7.26
CA ALA A 102 -3.25 9.31 -8.54
C ALA A 102 -2.40 10.51 -8.96
N LEU A 103 -1.98 11.36 -8.03
CA LEU A 103 -1.07 12.47 -8.33
C LEU A 103 0.31 11.98 -8.78
N ILE A 104 0.83 10.93 -8.15
CA ILE A 104 2.09 10.28 -8.54
C ILE A 104 1.94 9.68 -9.95
N ALA A 105 0.94 8.83 -10.17
CA ALA A 105 0.71 8.19 -11.47
C ALA A 105 0.52 9.22 -12.60
N ASN A 106 -0.29 10.26 -12.36
CA ASN A 106 -0.48 11.34 -13.34
C ASN A 106 0.80 12.14 -13.59
N ARG A 107 1.71 12.24 -12.61
CA ARG A 107 3.01 12.89 -12.80
C ARG A 107 3.93 12.03 -13.64
N VAL A 108 3.95 10.70 -13.43
CA VAL A 108 4.73 9.75 -14.22
C VAL A 108 4.21 9.69 -15.66
N ALA A 109 2.90 9.58 -15.85
CA ALA A 109 2.25 9.53 -17.17
C ALA A 109 2.63 10.73 -18.07
N LYS A 110 2.79 11.94 -17.49
CA LYS A 110 3.26 13.13 -18.24
C LYS A 110 4.64 12.98 -18.89
N PHE A 111 5.46 12.05 -18.42
CA PHE A 111 6.82 11.84 -18.90
C PHE A 111 7.05 10.46 -19.53
N LYS A 112 6.08 9.53 -19.47
CA LYS A 112 6.13 8.24 -20.18
C LYS A 112 5.96 8.38 -21.71
N GLU A 113 5.56 9.55 -22.21
CA GLU A 113 5.40 9.85 -23.64
C GLU A 113 6.61 10.56 -24.31
N ASN A 114 7.83 10.40 -23.79
CA ASN A 114 9.05 10.83 -24.50
C ASN A 114 9.89 9.64 -24.98
#